data_AF-A0A1V1PHW6-F1
#
_entry.id   AF-A0A1V1PHW6-F1
#
_cell.length_a   1.000
_cell.length_b   1.000
_cell.length_c   1.000
_cell.angle_alpha   90.00
_cell.angle_beta   90.00
_cell.angle_gamma   90.00
#
_symmetry.space_group_name_H-M   'P 1'
#
loop_
_entity.id
_entity.type
_entity.pdbx_description
1 polymer ?
#
loop_
_entity_poly.entity_id
_entity_poly.type
_entity_poly.pdbx_seq_one_letter_code
_entity_poly.pdbx_strand_id
1 'polypeptide(L)'
;MQNFLKTQQQTRLPGADKPTKKNIDDIIELVELDDSEEDEIYDVCLILEGTYPFVAGGVSSWVHNLIRALSEFSFTGICILPTEKEKWEVKYDVPANFKGLKVVYLHDYDIGDRTKHKKNDIERI
;
A
#
# COMPACT_ATOMS: atom_id res chain seq x y z
N MET A 1 16.26 4.08 38.24
CA MET A 1 15.73 3.47 37.00
C MET A 1 14.72 4.44 36.36
N GLN A 2 15.15 5.64 35.97
CA GLN A 2 14.30 6.73 35.43
C GLN A 2 15.14 7.67 34.54
N ASN A 3 15.94 7.14 33.61
CA ASN A 3 16.80 7.96 32.72
C ASN A 3 16.94 7.39 31.29
N PHE A 4 15.88 6.81 30.71
CA PHE A 4 15.95 6.19 29.37
C PHE A 4 14.99 6.79 28.32
N LEU A 5 14.41 7.99 28.55
CA LEU A 5 13.45 8.60 27.62
C LEU A 5 13.76 10.04 27.21
N LYS A 6 15.04 10.45 27.21
CA LYS A 6 15.44 11.79 26.73
C LYS A 6 16.46 11.81 25.58
N THR A 7 16.66 10.69 24.90
CA THR A 7 17.66 10.61 23.81
C THR A 7 17.06 9.97 22.56
N GLN A 8 16.18 10.71 21.89
CA GLN A 8 15.97 10.60 20.42
C GLN A 8 15.71 12.01 19.90
N GLN A 9 16.64 12.93 20.15
CA GLN A 9 16.76 14.14 19.32
C GLN A 9 17.46 13.71 18.04
N GLN A 10 16.71 13.76 16.94
CA GLN A 10 17.17 13.46 15.60
C GLN A 10 18.26 14.45 15.18
N THR A 11 19.49 13.95 15.06
CA THR A 11 20.58 14.66 14.40
C THR A 11 20.25 14.78 12.92
N ARG A 12 19.83 15.98 12.50
CA ARG A 12 19.69 16.34 11.09
C ARG A 12 21.08 16.40 10.47
N LEU A 13 21.38 15.51 9.54
CA LEU A 13 22.51 15.65 8.62
C LEU A 13 22.22 16.78 7.61
N PRO A 14 23.15 17.70 7.34
CA PRO A 14 22.95 18.76 6.35
C PRO A 14 23.23 18.20 4.96
N GLY A 15 22.24 18.27 4.05
CA GLY A 15 22.45 17.99 2.62
C GLY A 15 21.72 16.77 2.03
N ALA A 16 20.73 16.20 2.70
CA ALA A 16 19.80 15.30 2.02
C ALA A 16 18.90 16.12 1.10
N ASP A 17 19.03 15.90 -0.20
CA ASP A 17 18.16 16.41 -1.25
C ASP A 17 16.70 16.28 -0.80
N LYS A 18 15.89 17.34 -0.93
CA LYS A 18 14.48 17.27 -0.52
C LYS A 18 13.80 16.23 -1.40
N PRO A 19 13.32 15.09 -0.88
CA PRO A 19 12.53 14.18 -1.70
C PRO A 19 11.26 14.94 -2.06
N THR A 20 11.10 15.20 -3.36
CA THR A 20 9.88 15.73 -3.95
C THR A 20 8.73 14.85 -3.47
N LYS A 21 7.76 15.44 -2.76
CA LYS A 21 6.55 14.73 -2.34
C LYS A 21 5.89 14.17 -3.58
N LYS A 22 5.93 12.85 -3.77
CA LYS A 22 5.07 12.18 -4.74
C LYS A 22 3.64 12.40 -4.27
N ASN A 23 2.78 12.92 -5.14
CA ASN A 23 1.38 13.16 -4.85
C ASN A 23 0.64 11.81 -4.81
N ILE A 24 -0.52 11.77 -4.17
CA ILE A 24 -1.33 10.55 -4.05
C ILE A 24 -1.71 10.01 -5.43
N ASP A 25 -1.96 10.91 -6.37
CA ASP A 25 -2.28 10.59 -7.76
C ASP A 25 -1.11 9.86 -8.43
N ASP A 26 0.14 10.25 -8.15
CA ASP A 26 1.35 9.59 -8.67
C ASP A 26 1.57 8.17 -8.10
N ILE A 27 0.83 7.80 -7.04
CA ILE A 27 0.92 6.49 -6.36
C ILE A 27 -0.34 5.64 -6.67
N ILE A 28 -1.49 6.27 -6.86
CA ILE A 28 -2.78 5.66 -7.15
C ILE A 28 -2.97 5.37 -8.64
N GLU A 29 -2.26 6.06 -9.55
CA GLU A 29 -2.27 5.81 -11.00
C GLU A 29 -1.54 4.50 -11.37
N LEU A 30 -1.92 3.40 -10.74
CA LEU A 30 -1.49 2.04 -11.08
C LEU A 30 -2.69 1.08 -11.03
N VAL A 31 -3.35 1.02 -12.19
CA VAL A 31 -4.19 -0.07 -12.72
C VAL A 31 -5.70 0.14 -12.61
N GLU A 32 -6.25 0.95 -13.53
CA GLU A 32 -7.35 0.43 -14.37
C GLU A 32 -6.80 -0.79 -15.13
N LEU A 33 -7.55 -1.89 -15.17
CA LEU A 33 -7.14 -3.12 -15.86
C LEU A 33 -7.22 -2.91 -17.38
N ASP A 34 -6.28 -2.18 -17.94
CA ASP A 34 -5.94 -2.26 -19.36
C ASP A 34 -4.89 -3.36 -19.52
N ASP A 35 -5.19 -4.35 -20.35
CA ASP A 35 -4.43 -5.60 -20.60
C ASP A 35 -3.05 -5.38 -21.27
N SER A 36 -2.44 -4.21 -21.11
CA SER A 36 -1.18 -3.86 -21.78
C SER A 36 -0.28 -2.89 -21.01
N GLU A 37 0.23 -3.27 -19.84
CA GLU A 37 1.46 -2.69 -19.28
C GLU A 37 2.38 -3.80 -18.75
N GLU A 38 3.69 -3.63 -18.90
CA GLU A 38 4.70 -4.57 -18.41
C GLU A 38 4.53 -4.76 -16.90
N ASP A 39 4.42 -6.01 -16.43
CA ASP A 39 4.32 -6.31 -15.00
C ASP A 39 5.59 -5.80 -14.28
N GLU A 40 5.50 -4.62 -13.66
CA GLU A 40 6.54 -4.10 -12.77
C GLU A 40 6.78 -5.14 -11.66
N ILE A 41 7.99 -5.71 -11.64
CA ILE A 41 8.35 -6.76 -10.70
C ILE A 41 8.68 -6.12 -9.34
N TYR A 42 7.92 -6.51 -8.32
CA TYR A 42 8.17 -6.10 -6.94
C TYR A 42 8.72 -7.27 -6.11
N ASP A 43 9.65 -6.98 -5.21
CA ASP A 43 10.21 -8.00 -4.30
C ASP A 43 9.21 -8.39 -3.21
N VAL A 44 8.43 -7.42 -2.71
CA VAL A 44 7.51 -7.60 -1.59
C VAL A 44 6.17 -6.91 -1.85
N CYS A 45 5.07 -7.64 -1.74
CA CYS A 45 3.70 -7.11 -1.75
C CYS A 45 3.09 -7.13 -0.34
N LEU A 46 2.61 -6.00 0.14
CA LEU A 46 1.95 -5.85 1.44
C LEU A 46 0.42 -5.78 1.27
N ILE A 47 -0.32 -6.65 1.96
CA ILE A 47 -1.78 -6.59 2.01
C ILE A 47 -2.20 -5.88 3.30
N LEU A 48 -2.89 -4.76 3.18
CA LEU A 48 -3.06 -3.76 4.23
C LEU A 48 -4.54 -3.39 4.38
N GLU A 49 -5.24 -3.95 5.36
CA GLU A 49 -6.63 -3.56 5.66
C GLU A 49 -6.63 -2.27 6.50
N GLY A 50 -7.18 -1.17 5.98
CA GLY A 50 -7.40 0.07 6.75
C GLY A 50 -6.16 0.60 7.47
N THR A 51 -4.95 0.41 6.91
CA THR A 51 -3.68 0.77 7.57
C THR A 51 -2.83 1.72 6.72
N TYR A 52 -1.57 1.36 6.45
CA TYR A 52 -0.62 2.22 5.76
C TYR A 52 -1.02 2.40 4.29
N PRO A 53 -0.91 3.62 3.71
CA PRO A 53 -0.41 4.84 4.33
C PRO A 53 -1.51 5.77 4.90
N PHE A 54 -2.76 5.32 4.99
CA PHE A 54 -3.93 6.17 5.28
C PHE A 54 -4.28 6.34 6.77
N VAL A 55 -3.96 5.34 7.59
CA VAL A 55 -4.28 5.35 9.03
C VAL A 55 -2.99 5.43 9.83
N ALA A 56 -2.91 6.40 10.74
CA ALA A 56 -1.79 6.50 11.67
C ALA A 56 -1.99 5.50 12.82
N GLY A 57 -0.94 4.77 13.17
CA GLY A 57 -1.01 3.76 14.23
C GLY A 57 0.24 2.90 14.29
N GLY A 58 0.26 1.93 15.21
CA GLY A 58 1.40 1.05 15.43
C GLY A 58 1.77 0.23 14.18
N VAL A 59 0.77 -0.37 13.52
CA VAL A 59 0.98 -1.16 12.30
C VAL A 59 1.53 -0.29 11.19
N SER A 60 0.91 0.85 10.88
CA SER A 60 1.37 1.70 9.78
C SER A 60 2.75 2.31 10.04
N SER A 61 3.07 2.64 11.29
CA SER A 61 4.40 3.15 11.63
C SER A 61 5.46 2.05 11.53
N TRP A 62 5.12 0.82 11.92
CA TRP A 62 5.99 -0.33 11.72
C TRP A 62 6.21 -0.64 10.24
N VAL A 63 5.15 -0.66 9.42
CA VAL A 63 5.25 -0.83 7.96
C VAL A 63 6.12 0.25 7.34
N HIS A 64 5.90 1.51 7.70
CA HIS A 64 6.72 2.62 7.20
C HIS A 64 8.20 2.43 7.54
N ASN A 65 8.51 2.05 8.78
CA ASN A 65 9.88 1.81 9.22
C ASN A 65 10.50 0.56 8.56
N LEU A 66 9.71 -0.49 8.34
CA LEU A 66 10.13 -1.70 7.63
C LEU A 66 10.59 -1.37 6.21
N ILE A 67 9.75 -0.66 5.45
CA ILE A 67 10.06 -0.25 4.08
C ILE A 67 11.35 0.59 4.06
N ARG A 68 11.52 1.52 5.00
CA ARG A 68 12.72 2.37 5.10
C ARG A 68 13.98 1.60 5.49
N ALA A 69 13.86 0.61 6.37
CA ALA A 69 14.99 -0.19 6.85
C ALA A 69 15.50 -1.14 5.77
N LEU A 70 14.62 -1.56 4.84
CA LEU A 70 14.89 -2.50 3.77
C LEU A 70 14.92 -1.79 2.41
N SER A 71 15.75 -0.75 2.29
CA SER A 71 15.82 0.09 1.09
C SER A 71 16.31 -0.63 -0.17
N GLU A 72 16.95 -1.79 -0.01
CA GLU A 72 17.40 -2.65 -1.11
C GLU A 72 16.26 -3.42 -1.80
N PHE A 73 15.11 -3.57 -1.13
CA PHE A 73 13.94 -4.24 -1.67
C PHE A 73 12.91 -3.24 -2.17
N SER A 74 12.26 -3.58 -3.27
CA SER A 74 11.09 -2.89 -3.80
C SER A 74 9.81 -3.41 -3.15
N PHE A 75 8.95 -2.49 -2.74
CA PHE A 75 7.68 -2.79 -2.10
C PHE A 75 6.51 -2.29 -2.95
N THR A 76 5.43 -3.06 -2.96
CA THR A 76 4.11 -2.64 -3.40
C THR A 76 3.08 -2.89 -2.29
N GLY A 77 1.94 -2.21 -2.36
CA GLY A 77 0.85 -2.38 -1.40
C GLY A 77 -0.49 -2.62 -2.06
N ILE A 78 -1.31 -3.46 -1.45
CA ILE A 78 -2.75 -3.55 -1.71
C ILE A 78 -3.45 -3.12 -0.44
N CYS A 79 -4.09 -1.95 -0.46
CA CYS A 79 -4.85 -1.45 0.67
C CYS A 79 -6.34 -1.74 0.48
N ILE A 80 -6.95 -2.41 1.46
CA ILE A 80 -8.37 -2.68 1.48
C ILE A 80 -9.04 -1.60 2.33
N LEU A 81 -9.94 -0.83 1.72
CA LEU A 81 -10.67 0.26 2.35
C LEU A 81 -12.19 0.01 2.28
N PRO A 82 -13.00 0.58 3.19
CA PRO A 82 -14.45 0.41 3.18
C PRO A 82 -15.12 0.91 1.89
N THR A 83 -14.94 2.20 1.55
CA THR A 83 -15.60 2.84 0.40
C THR A 83 -14.78 4.02 -0.12
N GLU A 84 -14.90 4.29 -1.41
CA GLU A 84 -14.30 5.45 -2.08
C GLU A 84 -14.94 6.78 -1.66
N LYS A 85 -16.17 6.73 -1.14
CA LYS A 85 -16.94 7.92 -0.73
C LYS A 85 -16.35 8.63 0.49
N GLU A 86 -15.52 7.94 1.25
CA GLU A 86 -14.79 8.50 2.38
C GLU A 86 -13.49 9.16 1.92
N LYS A 87 -13.10 10.24 2.61
CA LYS A 87 -11.84 10.93 2.28
C LYS A 87 -10.66 10.17 2.87
N TRP A 88 -9.84 9.57 2.02
CA TRP A 88 -8.61 8.88 2.40
C TRP A 88 -7.39 9.74 2.07
N GLU A 89 -6.68 10.20 3.09
CA GLU A 89 -5.46 11.00 2.94
C GLU A 89 -4.23 10.18 3.33
N VAL A 90 -3.18 10.26 2.52
CA VAL A 90 -1.86 9.69 2.84
C VAL A 90 -1.26 10.44 4.02
N LYS A 91 -0.98 9.73 5.11
CA LYS A 91 -0.45 10.30 6.38
C LYS A 91 1.07 10.17 6.55
N TYR A 92 1.74 9.53 5.60
CA TYR A 92 3.17 9.23 5.65
C TYR A 92 3.87 9.73 4.40
N ASP A 93 5.09 10.25 4.53
CA ASP A 93 5.95 10.56 3.39
C ASP A 93 6.55 9.25 2.83
N VAL A 94 5.86 8.66 1.85
CA VAL A 94 6.14 7.33 1.32
C VAL A 94 7.57 7.22 0.76
N PRO A 95 8.39 6.22 1.18
CA PRO A 95 9.76 6.05 0.69
C PRO A 95 9.84 5.71 -0.81
N ALA A 96 10.97 6.05 -1.44
CA ALA A 96 11.17 5.83 -2.88
C ALA A 96 11.20 4.35 -3.31
N ASN A 97 11.45 3.42 -2.38
CA ASN A 97 11.40 1.97 -2.63
C ASN A 97 10.00 1.37 -2.45
N PHE A 98 8.99 2.17 -2.08
CA PHE A 98 7.59 1.79 -2.20
C PHE A 98 7.05 2.32 -3.53
N LYS A 99 6.86 1.40 -4.47
CA LYS A 99 6.72 1.70 -5.90
C LYS A 99 5.28 1.73 -6.39
N GLY A 100 4.38 1.01 -5.73
CA GLY A 100 2.97 0.96 -6.10
C GLY A 100 2.04 0.79 -4.92
N LEU A 101 0.81 1.29 -5.07
CA LEU A 101 -0.27 1.11 -4.11
C LEU A 101 -1.59 0.91 -4.86
N LYS A 102 -2.14 -0.29 -4.79
CA LYS A 102 -3.50 -0.57 -5.24
C LYS A 102 -4.47 -0.37 -4.09
N VAL A 103 -5.57 0.33 -4.32
CA VAL A 103 -6.66 0.46 -3.35
C VAL A 103 -7.85 -0.38 -3.82
N VAL A 104 -8.38 -1.20 -2.91
CA VAL A 104 -9.57 -2.02 -3.15
C VAL A 104 -10.65 -1.59 -2.17
N TYR A 105 -11.77 -1.10 -2.70
CA TYR A 105 -12.92 -0.70 -1.90
C TYR A 105 -13.90 -1.86 -1.73
N LEU A 106 -14.13 -2.28 -0.48
CA LEU A 106 -14.90 -3.48 -0.18
C LEU A 106 -16.40 -3.30 -0.43
N HIS A 107 -16.96 -2.14 -0.10
CA HIS A 107 -18.40 -1.87 -0.25
C HIS A 107 -18.81 -1.47 -1.66
N ASP A 108 -17.85 -1.07 -2.49
CA ASP A 108 -18.09 -0.64 -3.86
C ASP A 108 -17.85 -1.78 -4.87
N TYR A 109 -17.45 -2.96 -4.39
CA TYR A 109 -17.27 -4.16 -5.20
C TYR A 109 -18.60 -4.89 -5.43
N ASP A 110 -19.03 -5.01 -6.69
CA ASP A 110 -20.11 -5.91 -7.07
C ASP A 110 -19.57 -7.35 -7.10
N ILE A 111 -19.68 -8.05 -5.98
CA ILE A 111 -19.44 -9.49 -5.90
C ILE A 111 -20.60 -10.15 -6.65
N GLY A 112 -20.48 -10.22 -7.97
CA GLY A 112 -21.47 -10.83 -8.85
C GLY A 112 -21.96 -12.17 -8.28
N ASP A 113 -23.26 -12.39 -8.38
CA ASP A 113 -23.97 -13.48 -7.71
C ASP A 113 -23.22 -14.82 -7.84
N ARG A 114 -22.76 -15.39 -6.71
CA ARG A 114 -21.94 -16.61 -6.62
C ARG A 114 -22.66 -17.88 -7.10
N THR A 115 -23.84 -17.74 -7.70
CA THR A 115 -24.75 -18.81 -8.09
C THR A 115 -24.47 -19.44 -9.45
N LYS A 116 -23.44 -19.00 -10.19
CA LYS A 116 -23.04 -19.64 -11.46
C LYS A 116 -21.82 -20.56 -11.32
N HIS A 117 -21.88 -21.56 -10.44
CA HIS A 117 -21.11 -22.78 -10.70
C HIS A 117 -21.73 -23.48 -11.92
N LYS A 118 -21.04 -23.42 -13.06
CA LYS A 118 -21.37 -24.18 -14.27
C LYS A 118 -21.51 -25.65 -13.91
N LYS A 119 -22.74 -26.16 -13.91
CA LYS A 119 -23.05 -27.58 -13.87
C LYS A 119 -22.81 -28.19 -15.26
N ASN A 120 -21.57 -28.17 -15.75
CA ASN A 120 -21.19 -28.81 -17.01
C ASN A 120 -19.94 -29.64 -16.76
N ASP A 121 -20.08 -30.88 -16.26
CA ASP A 121 -19.10 -31.98 -16.41
C ASP A 121 -19.71 -33.32 -15.93
N ILE A 122 -20.86 -33.74 -16.48
CA ILE A 122 -21.34 -35.13 -16.29
C ILE A 122 -22.02 -35.78 -17.52
N GLU A 123 -21.81 -35.27 -18.73
CA GLU A 123 -22.20 -36.01 -19.95
C GLU A 123 -21.08 -35.91 -20.99
N ARG A 124 -20.07 -36.78 -20.89
CA ARG A 124 -19.17 -37.12 -22.00
C ARG A 124 -18.29 -38.36 -21.79
N ILE A 125 -18.81 -39.41 -21.15
CA ILE A 125 -18.22 -40.75 -21.24
C ILE A 125 -19.31 -41.74 -21.61
#